data_AF-A0A651EXW8-F1
#
_entry.id   AF-A0A651EXW8-F1
#
_cell.length_a   1.000
_cell.length_b   1.000
_cell.length_c   1.000
_cell.angle_alpha   90.00
_cell.angle_beta   90.00
_cell.angle_gamma   90.00
#
_symmetry.space_group_name_H-M   'P 1'
#
loop_
_entity.id
_entity.type
_entity.pdbx_description
1 polymer ?
#
loop_
_entity_poly.entity_id
_entity_poly.type
_entity_poly.pdbx_seq_one_letter_code
_entity_poly.pdbx_strand_id
1 'polypeptide(L)'
;MNRTTYIHEAHDYTNEELLTALLAERLDRLADRMIARAHDRLAIFGRLRHTDWLHQRIPDLSGFPIVAYISPDPEDLAPSPVHNQRPVLRIEDPRLPSLTDTILISDDRYEEALAAQALRWTSPGTIIFRLYERLAIGREPLTLRPRPIVRTRTVSVASATVSAGAD
;
A
#
# COMPACT_ATOMS: atom_id res chain seq x y z
N MET A 1 -25.11 -1.40 48.99
CA MET A 1 -24.35 -1.84 47.79
C MET A 1 -24.31 -0.67 46.82
N ASN A 2 -23.20 0.07 46.79
CA ASN A 2 -23.03 1.20 45.86
C ASN A 2 -22.64 0.64 44.49
N ARG A 3 -23.51 0.82 43.48
CA ARG A 3 -23.14 0.62 42.08
C ARG A 3 -22.24 1.78 41.67
N THR A 4 -20.95 1.53 41.56
CA THR A 4 -20.03 2.43 40.86
C THR A 4 -20.42 2.40 39.38
N THR A 5 -21.15 3.41 38.95
CA THR A 5 -21.41 3.66 37.53
C THR A 5 -20.07 4.06 36.91
N TYR A 6 -19.43 3.13 36.19
CA TYR A 6 -18.30 3.46 35.33
C TYR A 6 -18.83 4.30 34.17
N ILE A 7 -18.69 5.61 34.29
CA ILE A 7 -18.88 6.55 33.19
C ILE A 7 -17.62 6.41 32.33
N HIS A 8 -17.71 5.66 31.24
CA HIS A 8 -16.72 5.82 30.16
C HIS A 8 -16.94 7.22 29.60
N GLU A 9 -16.07 8.16 29.95
CA GLU A 9 -15.95 9.43 29.25
C GLU A 9 -15.72 9.11 27.78
N ALA A 10 -16.76 9.27 26.96
CA ALA A 10 -16.67 9.14 25.52
C ALA A 10 -15.73 10.24 25.04
N HIS A 11 -14.45 9.90 24.87
CA HIS A 11 -13.50 10.78 24.23
C HIS A 11 -13.90 10.84 22.75
N ASP A 12 -14.37 12.01 22.32
CA ASP A 12 -14.69 12.29 20.92
C ASP A 12 -13.38 12.39 20.12
N TYR A 13 -12.84 11.24 19.73
CA TYR A 13 -11.68 11.19 18.84
C TYR A 13 -12.07 11.65 17.44
N THR A 14 -11.25 12.52 16.86
CA THR A 14 -11.33 12.88 15.45
C THR A 14 -10.95 11.69 14.56
N ASN A 15 -11.44 11.65 13.32
CA ASN A 15 -11.04 10.64 12.33
C ASN A 15 -9.52 10.61 12.11
N GLU A 16 -8.86 11.76 12.24
CA GLU A 16 -7.41 11.88 12.12
C GLU A 16 -6.69 11.22 13.30
N GLU A 17 -7.15 11.43 14.54
CA GLU A 17 -6.58 10.77 15.72
C GLU A 17 -6.76 9.25 15.67
N LEU A 18 -7.93 8.78 15.25
CA LEU A 18 -8.19 7.35 15.05
C LEU A 18 -7.27 6.77 13.97
N LEU A 19 -7.10 7.47 12.84
CA LEU A 19 -6.17 7.04 11.78
C LEU A 19 -4.73 6.98 12.30
N THR A 20 -4.26 8.01 13.00
CA THR A 20 -2.91 8.07 13.58
C THR A 20 -2.68 6.92 14.57
N ALA A 21 -3.64 6.65 15.46
CA ALA A 21 -3.54 5.55 16.41
C ALA A 21 -3.47 4.18 15.72
N LEU A 22 -4.29 3.97 14.68
CA LEU A 22 -4.24 2.73 13.90
C LEU A 22 -2.92 2.58 13.14
N LEU A 23 -2.38 3.66 12.58
CA LEU A 23 -1.09 3.64 11.89
C LEU A 23 0.06 3.37 12.88
N ALA A 24 0.01 3.93 14.09
CA ALA A 24 0.99 3.65 15.15
C ALA A 24 0.99 2.17 15.55
N GLU A 25 -0.19 1.57 15.79
CA GLU A 25 -0.31 0.13 16.08
C GLU A 25 0.27 -0.74 14.95
N ARG A 26 0.17 -0.28 13.70
CA ARG A 26 0.75 -0.98 12.54
C ARG A 26 2.27 -0.86 12.53
N LEU A 27 2.83 0.28 12.91
CA LEU A 27 4.27 0.43 13.07
C LEU A 27 4.80 -0.43 14.21
N ASP A 28 4.08 -0.58 15.32
CA ASP A 28 4.48 -1.51 16.39
C ASP A 28 4.61 -2.95 15.87
N ARG A 29 3.65 -3.40 15.06
CA ARG A 29 3.72 -4.72 14.41
C ARG A 29 4.87 -4.83 13.41
N LEU A 30 5.27 -3.74 12.76
CA LEU A 30 6.47 -3.72 11.93
C LEU A 30 7.71 -3.87 12.81
N ALA A 31 7.81 -3.14 13.92
CA ALA A 31 8.92 -3.23 14.87
C ALA A 31 9.07 -4.67 15.40
N ASP A 32 7.98 -5.29 15.85
CA ASP A 32 7.97 -6.69 16.30
C ASP A 32 8.51 -7.65 15.24
N ARG A 33 8.11 -7.45 13.97
CA ARG A 33 8.57 -8.27 12.84
C ARG A 33 10.04 -8.06 12.53
N MET A 34 10.52 -6.81 12.58
CA MET A 34 11.93 -6.50 12.39
C MET A 34 12.77 -7.15 13.49
N ILE A 35 12.38 -7.01 14.76
CA ILE A 35 13.04 -7.63 15.91
C ILE A 35 13.07 -9.16 15.76
N ALA A 36 11.94 -9.79 15.45
CA ALA A 36 11.85 -11.24 15.30
C ALA A 36 12.73 -11.80 14.17
N ARG A 37 13.08 -10.98 13.17
CA ARG A 37 13.96 -11.34 12.05
C ARG A 37 15.39 -10.82 12.22
N ALA A 38 15.69 -10.11 13.32
CA ALA A 38 16.95 -9.37 13.51
C ALA A 38 17.26 -8.41 12.34
N HIS A 39 16.23 -7.78 11.79
CA HIS A 39 16.34 -6.76 10.75
C HIS A 39 16.53 -5.38 11.36
N ASP A 40 17.42 -4.59 10.78
CA ASP A 40 17.83 -3.29 11.32
C ASP A 40 17.98 -2.21 10.24
N ARG A 41 17.56 -2.46 9.00
CA ARG A 41 17.72 -1.50 7.89
C ARG A 41 16.42 -1.30 7.12
N LEU A 42 15.66 -0.29 7.55
CA LEU A 42 14.37 0.06 6.97
C LEU A 42 14.51 1.03 5.81
N ALA A 43 13.92 0.71 4.67
CA ALA A 43 13.66 1.67 3.60
C ALA A 43 12.15 2.01 3.55
N ILE A 44 11.82 3.27 3.30
CA ILE A 44 10.43 3.71 3.15
C ILE A 44 10.13 3.92 1.67
N PHE A 45 9.12 3.22 1.14
CA PHE A 45 8.70 3.29 -0.25
C PHE A 45 7.35 3.99 -0.40
N GLY A 46 7.37 5.19 -0.98
CA GLY A 46 6.18 5.99 -1.23
C GLY A 46 6.53 7.42 -1.60
N ARG A 47 5.51 8.25 -1.84
CA ARG A 47 5.70 9.68 -2.14
C ARG A 47 6.31 10.41 -0.94
N LEU A 48 7.37 11.18 -1.14
CA LEU A 48 8.11 11.85 -0.05
C LEU A 48 7.21 12.78 0.78
N ARG A 49 6.35 13.57 0.13
CA ARG A 49 5.39 14.47 0.81
C ARG A 49 4.48 13.77 1.82
N HIS A 50 4.14 12.51 1.56
CA HIS A 50 3.26 11.74 2.43
C HIS A 50 4.05 11.09 3.57
N THR A 51 5.27 10.69 3.27
CA THR A 51 6.23 10.26 4.29
C THR A 51 6.57 11.39 5.27
N ASP A 52 6.71 12.64 4.80
CA ASP A 52 6.86 13.82 5.67
C ASP A 52 5.67 13.99 6.62
N TRP A 53 4.45 13.85 6.09
CA TRP A 53 3.25 13.90 6.90
C TRP A 53 3.26 12.79 7.97
N LEU A 54 3.67 11.56 7.63
CA LEU A 54 3.82 10.48 8.61
C LEU A 54 4.86 10.80 9.68
N HIS A 55 6.02 11.35 9.33
CA HIS A 55 7.04 11.75 10.31
C HIS A 55 6.54 12.83 11.27
N GLN A 56 5.70 13.75 10.79
CA GLN A 56 5.11 14.82 11.62
C GLN A 56 4.02 14.31 12.55
N ARG A 57 3.23 13.31 12.12
CA ARG A 57 2.05 12.84 12.85
C ARG A 57 2.27 11.60 13.69
N ILE A 58 3.28 10.80 13.38
CA ILE A 58 3.59 9.55 14.08
C ILE A 58 5.03 9.61 14.58
N PRO A 59 5.25 10.09 15.82
CA PRO A 59 6.59 10.24 16.39
C PRO A 59 7.43 8.95 16.33
N ASP A 60 6.78 7.80 16.51
CA ASP A 60 7.41 6.49 16.55
C ASP A 60 8.10 6.11 15.22
N LEU A 61 7.66 6.67 14.09
CA LEU A 61 8.29 6.42 12.79
C LEU A 61 9.76 6.86 12.77
N SER A 62 10.09 7.93 13.51
CA SER A 62 11.46 8.44 13.60
C SER A 62 12.38 7.55 14.45
N GLY A 63 11.82 6.63 15.24
CA GLY A 63 12.56 5.64 16.02
C GLY A 63 13.07 4.45 15.18
N PHE A 64 12.58 4.28 13.95
CA PHE A 64 13.03 3.21 13.07
C PHE A 64 14.42 3.50 12.48
N PRO A 65 15.21 2.46 12.21
CA PRO A 65 16.52 2.61 11.56
C PRO A 65 16.35 2.83 10.05
N ILE A 66 15.85 4.01 9.67
CA ILE A 66 15.62 4.38 8.27
C ILE A 66 16.96 4.64 7.59
N VAL A 67 17.28 3.82 6.58
CA VAL A 67 18.54 3.90 5.81
C VAL A 67 18.37 4.58 4.46
N ALA A 68 17.17 4.55 3.89
CA ALA A 68 16.88 5.13 2.58
C ALA A 68 15.39 5.43 2.42
N TYR A 69 15.09 6.35 1.51
CA TYR A 69 13.75 6.55 0.98
C TYR A 69 13.73 6.04 -0.46
N ILE A 70 12.62 5.46 -0.89
CA ILE A 70 12.41 4.99 -2.25
C ILE A 70 11.22 5.79 -2.77
N SER A 71 11.44 6.58 -3.82
CA SER A 71 10.36 7.34 -4.44
C SER A 71 9.92 6.71 -5.76
N PRO A 72 8.62 6.51 -6.00
CA PRO A 72 8.10 6.17 -7.32
C PRO A 72 8.11 7.38 -8.27
N ASP A 73 8.27 8.60 -7.77
CA ASP A 73 8.17 9.84 -8.55
C ASP A 73 9.54 10.27 -9.09
N PRO A 74 9.73 10.40 -10.43
CA PRO A 74 11.01 10.78 -11.01
C PRO A 74 11.52 12.16 -10.59
N GLU A 75 10.62 13.06 -10.21
CA GLU A 75 10.94 14.43 -9.78
C GLU A 75 11.71 14.45 -8.46
N ASP A 76 11.44 13.47 -7.59
CA ASP A 76 12.13 13.31 -6.31
C ASP A 76 13.59 12.82 -6.48
N LEU A 77 14.05 12.56 -7.70
CA LEU A 77 15.32 11.88 -7.99
C LEU A 77 16.40 12.75 -8.63
N ALA A 78 16.23 14.08 -8.63
CA ALA A 78 17.19 15.04 -9.17
C ALA A 78 18.50 15.10 -8.35
N PRO A 79 19.65 15.50 -8.94
CA PRO A 79 20.89 14.72 -9.12
C PRO A 79 21.63 14.22 -7.86
N SER A 80 21.18 14.53 -6.65
CA SER A 80 21.64 13.91 -5.40
C SER A 80 20.52 14.03 -4.37
N PRO A 81 19.44 13.26 -4.56
CA PRO A 81 18.22 13.47 -3.78
C PRO A 81 18.45 12.92 -2.37
N VAL A 82 18.44 13.82 -1.40
CA VAL A 82 18.53 13.49 0.03
C VAL A 82 17.22 13.92 0.67
N HIS A 83 16.63 13.04 1.45
CA HIS A 83 15.44 13.29 2.24
C HIS A 83 15.72 12.90 3.69
N ASN A 84 15.50 13.81 4.64
CA ASN A 84 15.84 13.62 6.06
C ASN A 84 17.27 13.07 6.28
N GLN A 85 18.25 13.61 5.56
CA GLN A 85 19.66 13.19 5.60
C GLN A 85 19.91 11.72 5.19
N ARG A 86 18.98 11.13 4.42
CA ARG A 86 19.09 9.79 3.85
C ARG A 86 18.96 9.85 2.32
N PRO A 87 19.61 8.93 1.59
CA PRO A 87 19.49 8.89 0.13
C PRO A 87 18.05 8.56 -0.29
N VAL A 88 17.59 9.22 -1.34
CA VAL A 88 16.39 8.83 -2.08
C VAL A 88 16.83 7.97 -3.27
N LEU A 89 16.22 6.81 -3.41
CA LEU A 89 16.57 5.79 -4.38
C LEU A 89 15.38 5.49 -5.31
N ARG A 90 15.70 4.90 -6.46
CA ARG A 90 14.71 4.16 -7.26
C ARG A 90 14.56 2.76 -6.68
N ILE A 91 13.41 2.13 -6.91
CA ILE A 91 13.20 0.73 -6.51
C ILE A 91 14.15 -0.21 -7.26
N GLU A 92 14.60 0.19 -8.45
CA GLU A 92 15.58 -0.52 -9.27
C GLU A 92 17.05 -0.19 -8.91
N ASP A 93 17.32 0.60 -7.86
CA ASP A 93 18.69 0.94 -7.49
C ASP A 93 19.45 -0.34 -7.09
N PRO A 94 20.61 -0.63 -7.71
CA PRO A 94 21.34 -1.88 -7.48
C PRO A 94 21.90 -2.00 -6.06
N ARG A 95 21.96 -0.91 -5.30
CA ARG A 95 22.38 -0.91 -3.89
C ARG A 95 21.25 -1.35 -2.97
N LEU A 96 20.00 -1.31 -3.40
CA LEU A 96 18.84 -1.58 -2.55
C LEU A 96 18.92 -2.95 -1.84
N PRO A 97 19.24 -4.07 -2.52
CA PRO A 97 19.31 -5.39 -1.87
C PRO A 97 20.35 -5.48 -0.74
N SER A 98 21.44 -4.72 -0.80
CA SER A 98 22.48 -4.71 0.24
C SER A 98 22.25 -3.63 1.29
N LEU A 99 21.50 -2.57 0.96
CA LEU A 99 21.20 -1.47 1.87
C LEU A 99 20.04 -1.77 2.81
N THR A 100 19.04 -2.54 2.39
CA THR A 100 17.82 -2.75 3.18
C THR A 100 17.44 -4.23 3.32
N ASP A 101 16.89 -4.57 4.48
CA ASP A 101 16.26 -5.87 4.76
C ASP A 101 14.75 -5.75 5.01
N THR A 102 14.23 -4.52 5.08
CA THR A 102 12.83 -4.22 5.36
C THR A 102 12.37 -3.03 4.54
N ILE A 103 11.28 -3.18 3.80
CA ILE A 103 10.62 -2.08 3.08
C ILE A 103 9.25 -1.81 3.70
N LEU A 104 9.03 -0.58 4.14
CA LEU A 104 7.73 -0.05 4.53
C LEU A 104 7.09 0.67 3.33
N ILE A 105 5.99 0.15 2.81
CA ILE A 105 5.16 0.85 1.83
C ILE A 105 4.32 1.89 2.58
N SER A 106 4.64 3.17 2.37
CA SER A 106 3.98 4.29 3.06
C SER A 106 2.86 4.94 2.25
N ASP A 107 2.69 4.60 0.97
CA ASP A 107 1.69 5.26 0.11
C ASP A 107 0.27 4.73 0.34
N ASP A 108 -0.67 5.64 0.62
CA ASP A 108 -2.09 5.34 0.87
C ASP A 108 -2.88 4.98 -0.40
N ARG A 109 -2.50 5.52 -1.56
CA ARG A 109 -3.25 5.39 -2.82
C ARG A 109 -2.79 4.22 -3.67
N TYR A 110 -1.47 3.99 -3.71
CA TYR A 110 -0.86 3.03 -4.63
C TYR A 110 -0.20 1.84 -3.92
N GLU A 111 -0.53 1.62 -2.65
CA GLU A 111 0.11 0.63 -1.78
C GLU A 111 0.28 -0.76 -2.43
N GLU A 112 -0.77 -1.27 -3.06
CA GLU A 112 -0.78 -2.60 -3.68
C GLU A 112 0.18 -2.68 -4.88
N ALA A 113 0.20 -1.63 -5.70
CA ALA A 113 1.10 -1.54 -6.84
C ALA A 113 2.57 -1.44 -6.40
N LEU A 114 2.84 -0.64 -5.35
CA LEU A 114 4.18 -0.49 -4.79
C LEU A 114 4.64 -1.76 -4.08
N ALA A 115 3.76 -2.46 -3.36
CA ALA A 115 4.08 -3.75 -2.74
C ALA A 115 4.44 -4.80 -3.81
N ALA A 116 3.68 -4.86 -4.91
CA ALA A 116 3.99 -5.74 -6.03
C ALA A 116 5.32 -5.38 -6.70
N GLN A 117 5.67 -4.08 -6.80
CA GLN A 117 6.98 -3.65 -7.28
C GLN A 117 8.10 -4.09 -6.32
N ALA A 118 7.97 -3.81 -5.03
CA ALA A 118 8.95 -4.22 -4.02
C ALA A 118 9.21 -5.73 -4.08
N LEU A 119 8.17 -6.56 -4.14
CA LEU A 119 8.29 -8.02 -4.24
C LEU A 119 9.12 -8.51 -5.43
N ARG A 120 9.14 -7.75 -6.53
CA ARG A 120 9.91 -8.11 -7.74
C ARG A 120 11.38 -7.72 -7.66
N TRP A 121 11.70 -6.66 -6.91
CA TRP A 121 13.02 -6.02 -6.95
C TRP A 121 13.84 -6.26 -5.68
N THR A 122 13.24 -6.72 -4.58
CA THR A 122 13.94 -7.04 -3.34
C THR A 122 14.43 -8.48 -3.28
N SER A 123 15.47 -8.72 -2.48
CA SER A 123 15.97 -10.06 -2.21
C SER A 123 14.94 -10.93 -1.48
N PRO A 124 14.99 -12.26 -1.69
CA PRO A 124 14.29 -13.19 -0.81
C PRO A 124 14.68 -12.95 0.65
N GLY A 125 13.68 -12.91 1.54
CA GLY A 125 13.89 -12.64 2.97
C GLY A 125 13.63 -11.20 3.39
N THR A 126 13.58 -10.24 2.46
CA THR A 126 13.17 -8.87 2.75
C THR A 126 11.74 -8.84 3.28
N ILE A 127 11.51 -8.13 4.40
CA ILE A 127 10.15 -7.88 4.89
C ILE A 127 9.54 -6.77 4.03
N ILE A 128 8.43 -7.03 3.37
CA ILE A 128 7.63 -5.99 2.72
C ILE A 128 6.40 -5.76 3.57
N PHE A 129 6.33 -4.57 4.19
CA PHE A 129 5.27 -4.21 5.11
C PHE A 129 4.41 -3.11 4.51
N ARG A 130 3.10 -3.35 4.51
CA ARG A 130 2.09 -2.45 3.96
C ARG A 130 1.41 -1.69 5.10
N LEU A 131 1.59 -0.38 5.16
CA LEU A 131 1.09 0.41 6.29
C LEU A 131 -0.45 0.43 6.39
N TYR A 132 -1.15 0.51 5.25
CA TYR A 132 -2.60 0.70 5.08
C TYR A 132 -3.39 -0.56 4.71
N GLU A 133 -2.77 -1.74 4.58
CA GLU A 133 -3.38 -2.99 4.07
C GLU A 133 -4.75 -3.39 4.67
N ARG A 134 -5.13 -2.85 5.85
CA ARG A 134 -6.44 -3.09 6.49
C ARG A 134 -7.22 -1.83 6.85
N LEU A 135 -6.71 -0.65 6.50
CA LEU A 135 -7.41 0.61 6.63
C LEU A 135 -8.34 0.77 5.42
N ALA A 136 -9.31 -0.13 5.27
CA ALA A 136 -10.45 0.11 4.41
C ALA A 136 -11.39 1.14 5.06
N ILE A 137 -10.85 2.32 5.38
CA ILE A 137 -11.63 3.51 5.69
C ILE A 137 -12.16 3.99 4.34
N GLY A 138 -13.32 3.48 3.94
CA GLY A 138 -14.07 3.99 2.80
C GLY A 138 -13.42 3.76 1.43
N ARG A 139 -12.97 2.54 1.11
CA ARG A 139 -13.10 2.11 -0.29
C ARG A 139 -14.60 2.07 -0.56
N GLU A 140 -15.15 3.08 -1.25
CA GLU A 140 -16.34 2.84 -2.06
C GLU A 140 -16.09 1.51 -2.79
N PRO A 141 -17.00 0.53 -2.69
CA PRO A 141 -16.87 -0.64 -3.53
C PRO A 141 -16.84 -0.09 -4.95
N LEU A 142 -15.70 -0.29 -5.64
CA LEU A 142 -15.62 -0.10 -7.07
C LEU A 142 -16.90 -0.72 -7.62
N THR A 143 -17.79 0.15 -8.07
CA THR A 143 -19.06 -0.24 -8.65
C THR A 143 -18.73 -1.37 -9.59
N LEU A 144 -19.25 -2.55 -9.27
CA LEU A 144 -19.24 -3.70 -10.16
C LEU A 144 -19.85 -3.16 -11.45
N ARG A 145 -19.01 -2.70 -12.39
CA ARG A 145 -19.48 -2.44 -13.74
C ARG A 145 -20.03 -3.79 -14.17
N PRO A 146 -21.34 -3.92 -14.41
CA PRO A 146 -21.87 -5.16 -14.92
C PRO A 146 -21.10 -5.44 -16.20
N ARG A 147 -20.40 -6.57 -16.23
CA ARG A 147 -19.79 -7.07 -17.47
C ARG A 147 -20.89 -7.01 -18.52
N PRO A 148 -20.65 -6.40 -19.70
CA PRO A 148 -21.63 -6.50 -20.76
C PRO A 148 -21.87 -7.99 -21.01
N ILE A 149 -23.11 -8.42 -20.80
CA ILE A 149 -23.56 -9.75 -21.22
C ILE A 149 -23.38 -9.74 -22.73
N VAL A 150 -22.29 -10.35 -23.20
CA VAL A 150 -22.13 -10.69 -24.61
C VAL A 150 -23.19 -11.74 -24.88
N ARG A 151 -24.36 -11.28 -25.36
CA ARG A 151 -25.37 -12.15 -25.95
C ARG A 151 -24.74 -12.73 -27.20
N THR A 152 -24.18 -13.93 -27.08
CA THR A 152 -23.84 -14.76 -28.23
C THR A 152 -25.15 -15.01 -28.97
N ARG A 153 -25.37 -14.28 -30.07
CA ARG A 153 -26.44 -14.59 -31.01
C ARG A 153 -26.04 -15.89 -31.69
N THR A 154 -26.66 -16.98 -31.28
CA THR A 154 -26.66 -18.22 -32.05
C THR A 154 -27.34 -17.92 -33.38
N VAL A 155 -26.56 -17.83 -34.46
CA VAL A 155 -27.09 -17.77 -35.82
C VAL A 155 -27.51 -19.20 -36.17
N SER A 156 -28.81 -19.47 -36.03
CA SER A 156 -29.41 -20.69 -36.58
C SER A 156 -29.63 -20.46 -38.08
N VAL A 157 -28.78 -21.06 -38.91
CA VAL A 157 -28.96 -21.08 -40.36
C VAL A 157 -30.10 -22.05 -40.65
N ALA A 158 -31.27 -21.50 -40.99
CA ALA A 158 -32.35 -22.27 -41.58
C ALA A 158 -32.07 -22.44 -43.08
N SER A 159 -31.76 -23.66 -43.49
CA SER A 159 -31.73 -24.08 -44.89
C SER A 159 -33.13 -23.93 -45.48
N ALA A 160 -33.29 -23.04 -46.45
CA ALA A 160 -34.49 -22.97 -47.27
C ALA A 160 -34.25 -23.73 -48.58
N THR A 161 -34.91 -24.88 -48.68
CA THR A 161 -35.12 -25.67 -49.89
C THR A 161 -35.91 -24.84 -50.90
N VAL A 162 -35.39 -24.66 -52.12
CA VAL A 162 -36.19 -24.21 -53.26
C VAL A 162 -36.21 -25.33 -54.28
N SER A 163 -37.37 -25.98 -54.39
CA SER A 163 -37.71 -26.87 -55.48
C SER A 163 -38.62 -26.13 -56.48
N ALA A 164 -38.20 -26.19 -57.74
CA ALA A 164 -38.99 -26.37 -58.97
C ALA A 164 -39.96 -25.27 -59.46
N GLY A 165 -39.91 -25.07 -60.78
CA GLY A 165 -40.90 -24.38 -61.62
C GLY A 165 -40.19 -23.59 -62.74
N ALA A 166 -39.90 -24.21 -63.89
CA ALA A 166 -40.81 -24.34 -65.05
C ALA A 166 -41.11 -22.99 -65.72
N ASP A 167 -40.27 -22.59 -66.69
CA ASP A 167 -40.59 -22.55 -68.13
C ASP A 167 -39.34 -22.20 -68.95
#